data_AF-A0A3M5DK05-F1
#
_entry.id   AF-A0A3M5DK05-F1
#
_cell.length_a   1.000
_cell.length_b   1.000
_cell.length_c   1.000
_cell.angle_alpha   90.00
_cell.angle_beta   90.00
_cell.angle_gamma   90.00
#
_symmetry.space_group_name_H-M   'P 1'
#
loop_
_entity.id
_entity.type
_entity.pdbx_description
1 polymer ?
#
loop_
_entity_poly.entity_id
_entity_poly.type
_entity_poly.pdbx_seq_one_letter_code
_entity_poly.pdbx_strand_id
1 'polypeptide(L)'
;MNGVYLVSTLVDGQRCQGVANIGTRPSVNGDGRPHLEVHLLDFAGDLYGRHLQVTFHQKLRDEQRFASLEALKAAILADIAAARAYWLGQPLD
;
A
#
# COMPACT_ATOMS: atom_id res chain seq x y z
N MET A 1 9.75 9.52 -5.65
CA MET A 1 9.41 8.63 -4.51
C MET A 1 7.96 8.14 -4.58
N ASN A 2 7.05 8.89 -5.20
CA ASN A 2 5.65 8.49 -5.27
C ASN A 2 5.42 7.19 -6.03
N GLY A 3 4.39 6.43 -5.63
CA GLY A 3 3.98 5.20 -6.28
C GLY A 3 3.49 4.14 -5.30
N VAL A 4 3.31 2.94 -5.83
CA VAL A 4 2.84 1.78 -5.08
C VAL A 4 4.01 0.87 -4.75
N TYR A 5 4.04 0.37 -3.52
CA TYR A 5 5.11 -0.43 -2.95
C TYR A 5 4.57 -1.69 -2.28
N LEU A 6 5.33 -2.78 -2.35
CA LEU A 6 5.23 -3.89 -1.42
C LEU A 6 5.71 -3.45 -0.04
N VAL A 7 4.89 -3.72 0.97
CA VAL A 7 5.22 -3.42 2.36
C VAL A 7 4.91 -4.60 3.26
N SER A 8 5.54 -4.62 4.44
CA SER A 8 5.04 -5.37 5.58
C SER A 8 4.85 -4.44 6.76
N THR A 9 3.85 -4.71 7.59
CA THR A 9 3.48 -3.88 8.73
C THR A 9 3.49 -4.72 9.99
N LEU A 10 4.09 -4.23 11.06
CA LEU A 10 4.00 -4.86 12.37
C LEU A 10 2.73 -4.38 13.08
N VAL A 11 1.80 -5.30 13.32
CA VAL A 11 0.52 -5.09 14.00
C VAL A 11 0.49 -6.00 15.21
N ASP A 12 0.55 -5.44 16.43
CA ASP A 12 0.52 -6.19 17.69
C ASP A 12 1.55 -7.34 17.77
N GLY A 13 2.75 -7.12 17.23
CA GLY A 13 3.82 -8.13 17.19
C GLY A 13 3.69 -9.14 16.04
N GLN A 14 2.58 -9.15 15.30
CA GLN A 14 2.39 -9.95 14.10
C GLN A 14 2.75 -9.14 12.85
N ARG A 15 3.50 -9.75 11.94
CA ARG A 15 3.83 -9.10 10.67
C ARG A 15 2.75 -9.40 9.64
N CYS A 16 2.14 -8.35 9.11
CA CYS A 16 1.11 -8.41 8.08
C CYS A 16 1.69 -7.94 6.73
N GLN A 17 1.37 -8.66 5.67
CA GLN A 17 1.76 -8.30 4.30
C GLN A 17 0.83 -7.20 3.78
N GLY A 18 1.32 -6.36 2.87
CA GLY A 18 0.50 -5.29 2.32
C GLY A 18 1.05 -4.67 1.05
N VAL A 19 0.25 -3.78 0.49
CA VAL A 19 0.67 -2.78 -0.49
C VAL A 19 0.50 -1.40 0.10
N ALA A 20 1.39 -0.48 -0.24
CA ALA A 20 1.28 0.90 0.18
C ALA A 20 1.35 1.85 -1.00
N ASN A 21 0.47 2.84 -1.02
CA ASN A 21 0.60 4.00 -1.89
C ASN A 21 1.27 5.13 -1.12
N ILE A 22 2.32 5.72 -1.69
CA ILE A 22 2.90 6.98 -1.21
C ILE A 22 2.75 8.03 -2.30
N GLY A 23 2.09 9.15 -1.98
CA GLY A 23 1.80 10.21 -2.94
C GLY A 23 1.48 11.53 -2.27
N THR A 24 1.41 12.60 -3.04
CA THR A 24 1.01 13.93 -2.55
C THR A 24 -0.40 14.24 -3.03
N ARG A 25 -1.26 14.82 -2.18
CA ARG A 25 -2.56 15.32 -2.65
C ARG A 25 -2.38 16.62 -3.43
N PRO A 26 -2.74 16.69 -4.72
CA PRO A 26 -2.59 17.91 -5.51
C PRO A 26 -3.76 18.88 -5.38
N SER A 27 -4.73 18.66 -4.48
CA SER A 27 -5.88 19.54 -4.33
C SER A 27 -5.50 20.89 -3.71
N VAL A 28 -6.30 21.92 -4.00
CA VAL A 28 -6.06 23.35 -3.66
C VAL A 28 -5.84 23.63 -2.16
N ASN A 29 -6.16 22.69 -1.27
CA ASN A 29 -5.96 22.77 0.19
C ASN A 29 -4.97 21.73 0.74
N GLY A 30 -4.17 21.07 -0.11
CA GLY A 30 -3.14 20.12 0.33
C GLY A 30 -1.98 20.84 1.02
N ASP A 31 -1.53 20.32 2.16
CA ASP A 31 -0.35 20.84 2.89
C ASP A 31 0.99 20.49 2.20
N GLY A 32 0.93 19.92 0.99
CA GLY A 32 2.08 19.45 0.21
C GLY A 32 2.76 18.21 0.79
N ARG A 33 2.24 17.61 1.87
CA ARG A 33 2.90 16.49 2.53
C ARG A 33 2.61 15.16 1.81
N PRO A 34 3.59 14.25 1.80
CA PRO A 34 3.36 12.89 1.33
C PRO A 34 2.41 12.17 2.29
N HIS A 35 1.40 11.51 1.72
CA HIS A 35 0.53 10.59 2.42
C HIS A 35 0.99 9.16 2.15
N LEU A 36 1.03 8.35 3.21
CA LEU A 36 1.25 6.92 3.14
C LEU A 36 -0.06 6.22 3.47
N GLU A 37 -0.57 5.43 2.53
CA GLU A 37 -1.79 4.64 2.69
C GLU A 37 -1.45 3.17 2.49
N VAL A 38 -1.69 2.35 3.52
CA VAL A 38 -1.37 0.91 3.51
C VAL A 38 -2.65 0.09 3.44
N HIS A 39 -2.69 -0.88 2.53
CA HIS A 39 -3.68 -1.94 2.48
C HIS A 39 -3.03 -3.25 2.94
N LEU A 40 -3.42 -3.74 4.11
CA LEU A 40 -2.97 -5.03 4.63
C LEU A 40 -3.75 -6.17 3.97
N LEU A 41 -3.03 -7.16 3.45
CA LEU A 41 -3.61 -8.35 2.85
C LEU A 41 -4.19 -9.25 3.93
N ASP A 42 -5.40 -9.74 3.70
CA ASP A 42 -6.10 -10.72 4.55
C ASP A 42 -6.31 -10.28 6.01
N PHE A 43 -6.14 -8.99 6.29
CA PHE A 43 -6.40 -8.40 7.59
C PHE A 43 -7.87 -7.99 7.73
N ALA A 44 -8.47 -8.30 8.87
CA ALA A 44 -9.81 -7.85 9.24
C ALA A 44 -9.78 -7.18 10.61
N GLY A 45 -10.42 -6.02 10.71
CA GLY A 45 -10.52 -5.23 11.94
C GLY A 45 -10.08 -3.78 11.76
N ASP A 46 -10.11 -3.04 12.85
CA ASP A 46 -9.77 -1.62 12.89
C ASP A 46 -8.42 -1.38 13.60
N LEU A 47 -7.61 -0.51 13.00
CA LEU A 47 -6.29 -0.12 13.52
C LEU A 47 -6.23 1.35 13.96
N TYR A 48 -7.39 2.01 14.11
CA TYR A 48 -7.46 3.41 14.55
C TYR A 48 -6.77 3.63 15.90
N GLY A 49 -6.00 4.71 15.98
CA GLY A 49 -5.25 5.08 17.19
C GLY A 49 -3.99 4.25 17.46
N ARG A 50 -3.70 3.23 16.65
CA ARG A 50 -2.50 2.40 16.81
C ARG A 50 -1.30 3.00 16.09
N HIS A 51 -0.13 2.85 16.70
CA HIS A 51 1.14 3.12 16.04
C HIS A 51 1.57 1.87 15.28
N LEU A 52 1.82 2.00 13.99
CA LEU A 52 2.22 0.90 13.11
C LEU A 52 3.62 1.13 12.58
N GLN A 53 4.44 0.09 12.57
CA GLN A 53 5.72 0.11 11.87
C GLN A 53 5.55 -0.48 10.48
N VAL A 54 5.81 0.33 9.44
CA VAL A 54 5.71 -0.07 8.04
C VAL A 54 7.12 -0.22 7.46
N THR A 55 7.43 -1.38 6.89
CA THR A 55 8.68 -1.67 6.18
C THR A 55 8.40 -1.74 4.68
N PHE A 56 9.12 -0.93 3.90
CA PHE A 56 9.07 -0.96 2.43
C PHE A 56 10.03 -2.02 1.90
N HIS A 57 9.60 -2.79 0.89
CA HIS A 57 10.41 -3.83 0.26
C HIS A 57 10.76 -3.49 -1.19
N GLN A 58 9.74 -3.39 -2.05
CA GLN A 58 9.93 -3.20 -3.48
C GLN A 58 8.89 -2.23 -4.03
N LYS A 59 9.28 -1.40 -4.99
CA LYS A 59 8.33 -0.59 -5.75
C LYS A 59 7.63 -1.44 -6.80
N LEU A 60 6.30 -1.42 -6.80
CA LEU A 60 5.47 -2.10 -7.81
C LEU A 60 5.30 -1.23 -9.05
N ARG A 61 5.00 0.06 -8.87
CA ARG A 61 4.84 1.01 -9.97
C ARG A 61 4.93 2.46 -9.51
N ASP A 62 5.15 3.37 -10.45
CA ASP A 62 4.97 4.81 -10.23
C ASP A 62 3.49 5.19 -10.03
N GLU A 63 3.29 6.41 -9.53
CA GLU A 63 1.97 7.01 -9.45
C GLU A 63 1.39 7.21 -10.86
N GLN A 64 0.12 6.87 -11.04
CA GLN A 64 -0.52 6.88 -12.35
C GLN A 64 -1.87 7.58 -12.25
N ARG A 65 -2.18 8.40 -13.26
CA ARG A 65 -3.52 8.94 -13.46
C ARG A 65 -4.36 7.92 -14.21
N PHE A 66 -5.59 7.73 -13.76
CA PHE A 66 -6.54 6.81 -14.39
C PHE A 66 -7.65 7.60 -15.04
N ALA A 67 -8.04 7.17 -16.25
CA ALA A 67 -9.10 7.81 -17.02
C ALA A 67 -10.51 7.53 -16.47
N SER A 68 -10.66 6.53 -15.59
CA SER A 68 -11.93 6.12 -14.99
C SER A 68 -11.72 5.42 -13.64
N LEU A 69 -12.80 5.33 -12.86
CA LEU A 69 -12.84 4.57 -11.61
C LEU A 69 -12.56 3.07 -11.87
N GLU A 70 -13.10 2.50 -12.94
CA GLU A 70 -12.86 1.10 -13.32
C GLU A 70 -11.38 0.84 -13.63
N ALA A 71 -10.71 1.76 -14.33
CA ALA A 71 -9.28 1.64 -14.61
C ALA A 71 -8.43 1.70 -13.32
N LEU A 72 -8.80 2.60 -12.40
CA LEU A 72 -8.17 2.66 -11.08
C LEU A 72 -8.36 1.36 -10.30
N LYS A 73 -9.59 0.84 -10.26
CA LYS A 73 -9.91 -0.42 -9.56
C LYS A 73 -9.13 -1.59 -10.13
N ALA A 74 -9.07 -1.70 -11.46
CA ALA A 74 -8.29 -2.74 -12.13
C ALA A 74 -6.81 -2.68 -11.77
N ALA A 75 -6.23 -1.48 -11.71
CA ALA A 75 -4.84 -1.30 -11.30
C ALA A 75 -4.59 -1.69 -9.84
N ILE A 76 -5.48 -1.29 -8.91
CA ILE A 76 -5.38 -1.69 -7.50
C ILE A 76 -5.43 -3.22 -7.36
N LEU A 77 -6.34 -3.88 -8.08
CA LEU A 77 -6.44 -5.35 -8.04
C LEU A 77 -5.18 -6.02 -8.60
N ALA A 78 -4.58 -5.46 -9.66
CA ALA A 78 -3.31 -5.95 -10.20
C ALA A 78 -2.15 -5.76 -9.21
N ASP A 79 -2.08 -4.62 -8.53
CA ASP A 79 -1.08 -4.35 -7.48
C ASP A 79 -1.19 -5.38 -6.33
N ILE A 80 -2.42 -5.67 -5.89
CA ILE A 80 -2.69 -6.70 -4.87
C ILE A 80 -2.30 -8.10 -5.35
N ALA A 81 -2.64 -8.45 -6.59
CA ALA A 81 -2.29 -9.75 -7.17
C ALA A 81 -0.77 -9.93 -7.28
N ALA A 82 -0.04 -8.90 -7.71
CA ALA A 82 1.42 -8.89 -7.76
C ALA A 82 2.04 -9.07 -6.37
N ALA A 83 1.49 -8.39 -5.35
CA ALA A 83 1.93 -8.56 -3.97
C ALA A 83 1.72 -9.99 -3.45
N ARG A 84 0.56 -10.58 -3.70
CA ARG A 84 0.29 -11.97 -3.31
C ARG A 84 1.27 -12.93 -3.98
N ALA A 85 1.52 -12.77 -5.29
CA ALA A 85 2.46 -13.60 -6.02
C ALA A 85 3.88 -13.51 -5.45
N TYR A 86 4.32 -12.30 -5.08
CA TYR A 86 5.62 -12.09 -4.45
C TYR A 86 5.73 -12.81 -3.10
N TRP A 87 4.76 -12.60 -2.20
CA TRP A 87 4.78 -13.15 -0.85
C TRP A 87 4.59 -14.67 -0.79
N LEU A 88 3.97 -15.28 -1.81
CA LEU A 88 3.93 -16.75 -1.94
C LEU A 88 5.32 -17.35 -2.22
N GLY A 89 6.18 -16.63 -2.96
CA GLY A 89 7.54 -17.07 -3.25
C GLY A 89 8.54 -16.76 -2.13
N GLN A 90 8.23 -15.78 -1.27
CA GLN A 90 9.07 -15.30 -0.18
C GLN A 90 8.19 -14.96 1.04
N PRO A 91 7.78 -15.95 1.85
CA PRO A 91 6.97 -15.68 3.03
C PRO A 91 7.72 -14.79 4.01
N LEU A 92 6.97 -14.10 4.86
CA LEU A 92 7.57 -13.33 5.95
C LEU A 92 8.20 -14.31 6.95
N ASP A 93 9.49 -14.12 7.22
CA ASP A 93 10.23 -14.80 8.30
C ASP A 93 9.61 -14.53 9.68
#